data_AF-D2RSL5-F1
#
_entry.id   AF-D2RSL5-F1
#
_cell.length_a   1.000
_cell.length_b   1.000
_cell.length_c   1.000
_cell.angle_alpha   90.00
_cell.angle_beta   90.00
_cell.angle_gamma   90.00
#
_symmetry.space_group_name_H-M   'P 1'
#
loop_
_entity.id
_entity.type
_entity.pdbx_description
1 polymer ?
#
loop_
_entity_poly.entity_id
_entity_poly.type
_entity_poly.pdbx_seq_one_letter_code
_entity_poly.pdbx_strand_id
1 'polypeptide(L)'
;MTGEQIYVSHAPGDLDLVQELFSTVKNFPFGVHIALEEVESGRSRKRLEGRLANSDVVVAVITDDAATDRWINQEIGYAVAKGIPVLPLYEDERQRGGYVSDIDGVTIDRENPSFTIFNLLSRLRSELAPLGALSVPNWYIRFPCTIPDCGHPVTLDIEQDQTKLWKQYNHGKLLTASCADCRSTYYFDPATIGFVRREERPQ
;
A
#
# COMPACT_ATOMS: atom_id res chain seq x y z
N MET A 1 10.20 16.40 2.94
CA MET A 1 9.39 16.13 1.75
C MET A 1 8.39 15.08 2.17
N THR A 2 7.18 15.48 2.55
CA THR A 2 6.17 14.54 3.04
C THR A 2 5.31 14.17 1.84
N GLY A 3 5.60 13.02 1.24
CA GLY A 3 4.63 12.36 0.36
C GLY A 3 3.39 11.96 1.15
N GLU A 4 2.39 11.43 0.46
CA GLU A 4 1.12 11.03 1.04
C GLU A 4 1.33 10.03 2.19
N GLN A 5 0.57 10.15 3.27
CA GLN A 5 0.69 9.35 4.49
C GLN A 5 -0.49 8.38 4.60
N ILE A 6 -0.20 7.09 4.64
CA ILE A 6 -1.18 6.02 4.81
C ILE A 6 -1.07 5.48 6.24
N TYR A 7 -2.15 5.52 7.00
CA TYR A 7 -2.25 4.84 8.29
C TYR A 7 -2.93 3.48 8.10
N VAL A 8 -2.37 2.41 8.63
CA VAL A 8 -2.96 1.06 8.54
C VAL A 8 -3.39 0.61 9.92
N SER A 9 -4.70 0.58 10.14
CA SER A 9 -5.37 0.09 11.34
C SER A 9 -5.64 -1.42 11.18
N HIS A 10 -5.21 -2.23 12.13
CA HIS A 10 -5.39 -3.69 12.10
C HIS A 10 -5.38 -4.29 13.51
N ALA A 11 -6.03 -5.43 13.73
CA ALA A 11 -5.91 -6.13 14.99
C ALA A 11 -4.48 -6.69 15.19
N PRO A 12 -3.98 -6.82 16.43
CA PRO A 12 -2.61 -7.28 16.68
C PRO A 12 -2.26 -8.63 16.03
N GLY A 13 -3.23 -9.54 15.96
CA GLY A 13 -3.08 -10.86 15.33
C GLY A 13 -2.87 -10.80 13.80
N ASP A 14 -3.23 -9.69 13.16
CA ASP A 14 -3.16 -9.53 11.71
C ASP A 14 -1.84 -8.94 11.22
N LEU A 15 -0.86 -8.75 12.11
CA LEU A 15 0.38 -8.06 11.75
C LEU A 15 1.09 -8.70 10.55
N ASP A 16 1.19 -10.02 10.52
CA ASP A 16 1.88 -10.73 9.43
C ASP A 16 1.17 -10.53 8.09
N LEU A 17 -0.16 -10.65 8.09
CA LEU A 17 -1.01 -10.39 6.92
C LEU A 17 -0.83 -8.94 6.42
N VAL A 18 -0.86 -7.97 7.34
CA VAL A 18 -0.71 -6.55 7.01
C VAL A 18 0.69 -6.27 6.47
N GLN A 19 1.73 -6.88 7.04
CA GLN A 19 3.10 -6.73 6.55
C GLN A 19 3.26 -7.28 5.14
N GLU A 20 2.64 -8.43 4.84
CA GLU A 20 2.63 -9.03 3.51
C GLU A 20 1.93 -8.10 2.49
N LEU A 21 0.69 -7.71 2.77
CA LEU A 21 -0.12 -6.90 1.86
C LEU A 21 0.47 -5.50 1.59
N PHE A 22 1.15 -4.91 2.57
CA PHE A 22 1.78 -3.60 2.44
C PHE A 22 3.27 -3.63 2.10
N SER A 23 3.85 -4.82 1.87
CA SER A 23 5.27 -4.97 1.55
C SER A 23 5.68 -4.18 0.31
N THR A 24 4.85 -4.17 -0.73
CA THR A 24 5.10 -3.44 -1.98
C THR A 24 4.64 -1.99 -1.91
N VAL A 25 3.57 -1.69 -1.17
CA VAL A 25 3.06 -0.32 -0.96
C VAL A 25 4.13 0.57 -0.33
N LYS A 26 4.96 0.03 0.58
CA LYS A 26 6.09 0.73 1.21
C LYS A 26 7.19 1.18 0.24
N ASN A 27 7.23 0.65 -0.99
CA ASN A 27 8.21 1.03 -2.01
C ASN A 27 7.81 2.30 -2.77
N PHE A 28 6.56 2.73 -2.66
CA PHE A 28 6.09 3.98 -3.22
C PHE A 28 6.57 5.18 -2.37
N PRO A 29 6.58 6.40 -2.91
CA PRO A 29 6.92 7.61 -2.17
C PRO A 29 5.86 8.01 -1.11
N PHE A 30 5.12 7.04 -0.56
CA PHE A 30 4.15 7.23 0.52
C PHE A 30 4.79 6.89 1.87
N GLY A 31 4.39 7.62 2.92
CA GLY A 31 4.66 7.20 4.28
C GLY A 31 3.63 6.17 4.71
N VAL A 32 4.00 4.90 4.81
CA VAL A 32 3.11 3.85 5.33
C VAL A 32 3.38 3.64 6.82
N HIS A 33 2.39 3.95 7.66
CA HIS A 33 2.42 3.65 9.07
C HIS A 33 1.49 2.49 9.41
N ILE A 34 2.07 1.31 9.65
CA ILE A 34 1.34 0.18 10.22
C ILE A 34 1.20 0.41 11.73
N ALA A 35 -0.05 0.43 12.19
CA ALA A 35 -0.37 0.55 13.60
C ALA A 35 0.01 -0.73 14.33
N LEU A 36 1.28 -0.86 14.68
CA LEU A 36 1.68 -1.79 15.72
C LEU A 36 0.94 -1.34 16.98
N GLU A 37 0.02 -2.16 17.51
CA GLU A 37 -0.28 -2.08 18.92
C GLU A 37 1.06 -2.21 19.63
N GLU A 38 1.57 -1.07 20.08
CA GLU A 38 2.58 -1.04 21.09
C GLU A 38 1.97 -1.75 22.31
N VAL A 39 2.23 -3.06 22.38
CA VAL A 39 2.80 -3.69 23.57
C VAL A 39 4.17 -3.05 23.88
N GLU A 40 4.27 -1.72 23.80
CA GLU A 40 5.29 -0.92 24.45
C GLU A 40 4.59 -0.27 25.64
N SER A 41 4.70 -0.97 26.76
CA SER A 41 4.68 -0.43 28.11
C SER A 41 5.06 1.06 28.18
N GLY A 42 4.07 1.95 28.06
CA GLY A 42 4.19 3.36 28.47
C GLY A 42 4.30 4.44 27.39
N ARG A 43 4.18 4.14 26.09
CA ARG A 43 4.08 5.22 25.07
C ARG A 43 2.65 5.75 24.95
N SER A 44 2.53 7.08 24.97
CA SER A 44 1.26 7.79 25.07
C SER A 44 0.42 7.65 23.79
N ARG A 45 -0.82 7.19 23.96
CA ARG A 45 -1.92 7.17 22.98
C ARG A 45 -2.07 8.46 22.14
N LYS A 46 -1.65 9.61 22.67
CA LYS A 46 -1.58 10.88 21.91
C LYS A 46 -0.71 10.79 20.65
N ARG A 47 0.28 9.90 20.63
CA ARG A 47 1.18 9.69 19.49
C ARG A 47 0.48 8.97 18.33
N LEU A 48 -0.39 8.00 18.63
CA LEU A 48 -1.20 7.30 17.63
C LEU A 48 -2.24 8.25 17.03
N GLU A 49 -2.93 9.02 17.87
CA GLU A 49 -3.84 10.09 17.42
C GLU A 49 -3.13 11.09 16.50
N GLY A 50 -1.91 11.49 16.84
CA GLY A 50 -1.11 12.39 16.00
C GLY A 50 -0.75 11.78 14.64
N ARG A 51 -0.47 10.47 14.56
CA ARG A 51 -0.16 9.82 13.27
C ARG A 51 -1.42 9.67 12.41
N LEU A 52 -2.52 9.23 13.01
CA LEU A 52 -3.79 9.09 12.32
C LEU A 52 -4.31 10.44 11.84
N ALA A 53 -4.24 11.50 12.65
CA ALA A 53 -4.67 12.85 12.27
C ALA A 53 -3.85 13.48 11.13
N ASN A 54 -2.62 13.01 10.89
CA ASN A 54 -1.76 13.49 9.81
C ASN A 54 -1.73 12.53 8.61
N SER A 55 -2.61 11.53 8.59
CA SER A 55 -2.75 10.62 7.44
C SER A 55 -3.68 11.22 6.38
N ASP A 56 -3.36 10.96 5.12
CA ASP A 56 -4.20 11.29 3.97
C ASP A 56 -5.25 10.21 3.72
N VAL A 57 -4.95 8.95 4.08
CA VAL A 57 -5.88 7.81 4.00
C VAL A 57 -5.63 6.87 5.18
N VAL A 58 -6.72 6.34 5.75
CA VAL A 58 -6.69 5.22 6.72
C VAL A 58 -7.11 3.95 6.01
N VAL A 59 -6.26 2.93 6.00
CA VAL A 59 -6.66 1.58 5.59
C VAL A 59 -7.04 0.78 6.84
N ALA A 60 -8.29 0.35 6.94
CA ALA A 60 -8.76 -0.48 8.04
C ALA A 60 -8.79 -1.94 7.59
N VAL A 61 -7.92 -2.77 8.17
CA VAL A 61 -7.89 -4.22 7.92
C VAL A 61 -8.83 -4.91 8.91
N ILE A 62 -9.92 -5.46 8.38
CA ILE A 62 -11.08 -5.97 9.10
C ILE A 62 -11.17 -7.47 8.87
N THR A 63 -10.43 -8.23 9.65
CA THR A 63 -10.59 -9.67 9.84
C THR A 63 -11.65 -9.94 10.92
N ASP A 64 -11.91 -11.22 11.22
CA ASP A 64 -12.76 -11.59 12.36
C ASP A 64 -12.28 -10.98 13.70
N ASP A 65 -10.97 -10.94 13.92
CA ASP A 65 -10.37 -10.39 15.14
C ASP A 65 -10.55 -8.86 15.21
N ALA A 66 -10.42 -8.18 14.07
CA ALA A 66 -10.54 -6.72 14.00
C ALA A 66 -11.99 -6.21 14.00
N ALA A 67 -12.95 -6.99 13.48
CA ALA A 67 -14.34 -6.55 13.32
C ALA A 67 -15.01 -6.15 14.66
N THR A 68 -14.61 -6.80 15.75
CA THR A 68 -15.14 -6.51 17.10
C THR A 68 -14.16 -5.74 17.98
N ASP A 69 -12.97 -5.43 17.46
CA ASP A 69 -11.95 -4.74 18.23
C ASP A 69 -12.35 -3.28 18.50
N ARG A 70 -12.31 -2.93 19.79
CA ARG A 70 -12.75 -1.61 20.26
C ARG A 70 -11.83 -0.48 19.79
N TRP A 71 -10.55 -0.76 19.57
CA TRP A 71 -9.54 0.20 19.14
C TRP A 71 -9.65 0.48 17.66
N ILE A 72 -9.76 -0.56 16.85
CA ILE A 72 -9.99 -0.44 15.40
C ILE A 72 -11.24 0.38 15.12
N ASN A 73 -12.33 0.09 15.82
CA ASN A 73 -13.57 0.87 15.71
C ASN A 73 -13.40 2.35 16.12
N GLN A 74 -12.54 2.65 17.10
CA GLN A 74 -12.25 4.03 17.51
C GLN A 74 -11.37 4.76 16.51
N GLU A 75 -10.39 4.09 15.92
CA GLU A 75 -9.53 4.65 14.88
C GLU A 75 -10.34 4.99 13.62
N ILE A 76 -11.19 4.06 13.17
CA ILE A 76 -12.14 4.28 12.08
C ILE A 76 -13.06 5.47 12.41
N GLY A 77 -13.66 5.46 13.60
CA GLY A 77 -14.57 6.54 14.03
C GLY A 77 -13.88 7.90 14.09
N TYR A 78 -12.63 7.97 14.54
CA TYR A 78 -11.85 9.20 14.54
C TYR A 78 -11.57 9.68 13.11
N ALA A 79 -11.12 8.78 12.22
CA ALA A 79 -10.81 9.10 10.83
C ALA A 79 -12.03 9.71 10.13
N VAL A 80 -13.18 9.05 10.26
CA VAL A 80 -14.47 9.52 9.73
C VAL A 80 -14.86 10.87 10.32
N ALA A 81 -14.74 11.06 11.64
CA ALA A 81 -15.03 12.33 12.29
C ALA A 81 -14.11 13.49 11.85
N LYS A 82 -12.90 13.18 11.36
CA LYS A 82 -11.95 14.14 10.80
C LYS A 82 -12.06 14.32 9.29
N GLY A 83 -12.93 13.57 8.62
CA GLY A 83 -13.05 13.58 7.16
C GLY A 83 -11.85 12.95 6.45
N ILE A 84 -11.09 12.11 7.13
CA ILE A 84 -10.00 11.33 6.52
C ILE A 84 -10.64 10.11 5.83
N PRO A 85 -10.42 9.90 4.52
CA PRO A 85 -10.91 8.73 3.80
C PRO A 85 -10.50 7.42 4.50
N VAL A 86 -11.47 6.53 4.68
CA VAL A 86 -11.24 5.17 5.20
C VAL A 86 -11.40 4.19 4.05
N LEU A 87 -10.37 3.40 3.79
CA LEU A 87 -10.38 2.28 2.86
C LEU A 87 -10.48 0.97 3.66
N PRO A 88 -11.64 0.29 3.67
CA PRO A 88 -11.74 -1.01 4.32
C PRO A 88 -11.08 -2.11 3.47
N LEU A 89 -10.25 -2.93 4.11
CA LEU A 89 -9.75 -4.22 3.63
C LEU A 89 -10.42 -5.30 4.46
N TYR A 90 -11.17 -6.23 3.88
CA TYR A 90 -12.01 -7.15 4.66
C TYR A 90 -12.04 -8.55 4.07
N GLU A 91 -12.26 -9.60 4.88
CA GLU A 91 -12.35 -10.98 4.39
C GLU A 91 -13.77 -11.32 3.91
N ASP A 92 -14.78 -10.85 4.66
CA ASP A 92 -16.20 -11.03 4.37
C ASP A 92 -16.92 -9.68 4.44
N GLU A 93 -17.82 -9.40 3.49
CA GLU A 93 -18.59 -8.16 3.48
C GLU A 93 -19.37 -7.92 4.77
N ARG A 94 -19.77 -8.99 5.47
CA ARG A 94 -20.49 -8.95 6.75
C ARG A 94 -19.65 -8.39 7.90
N GLN A 95 -18.32 -8.42 7.77
CA GLN A 95 -17.41 -7.84 8.75
C GLN A 95 -17.39 -6.30 8.67
N ARG A 96 -17.86 -5.71 7.56
CA ARG A 96 -18.00 -4.26 7.41
C ARG A 96 -19.16 -3.73 8.26
N GLY A 97 -18.88 -3.47 9.53
CA GLY A 97 -19.81 -2.86 10.47
C GLY A 97 -19.60 -1.35 10.65
N GLY A 98 -20.58 -0.68 11.27
CA GLY A 98 -20.43 0.70 11.71
C GLY A 98 -20.20 1.69 10.56
N TYR A 99 -19.20 2.56 10.70
CA TYR A 99 -18.94 3.64 9.74
C TYR A 99 -18.40 3.19 8.38
N VAL A 100 -18.03 1.91 8.22
CA VAL A 100 -17.51 1.36 6.96
C VAL A 100 -18.50 0.43 6.25
N SER A 101 -19.74 0.31 6.73
CA SER A 101 -20.74 -0.60 6.15
C SER A 101 -21.07 -0.27 4.69
N ASP A 102 -21.11 1.02 4.36
CA ASP A 102 -21.49 1.53 3.04
C ASP A 102 -20.28 2.01 2.22
N ILE A 103 -19.06 1.70 2.69
CA ILE A 103 -17.82 2.10 2.02
C ILE A 103 -17.30 0.94 1.17
N ASP A 104 -17.12 1.21 -0.12
CA ASP A 104 -16.45 0.29 -1.04
C ASP A 104 -14.99 0.09 -0.64
N GLY A 105 -14.63 -1.17 -0.42
CA GLY A 105 -13.31 -1.60 0.01
C GLY A 105 -12.68 -2.63 -0.91
N VAL A 106 -11.69 -3.33 -0.38
CA VAL A 106 -11.01 -4.43 -1.07
C VAL A 106 -11.20 -5.70 -0.26
N THR A 107 -11.70 -6.75 -0.91
CA THR A 107 -11.79 -8.07 -0.32
C THR A 107 -10.40 -8.72 -0.25
N ILE A 108 -10.08 -9.29 0.91
CA ILE A 108 -8.86 -10.03 1.17
C ILE A 108 -9.05 -11.45 0.65
N ASP A 109 -8.39 -11.76 -0.45
CA ASP A 109 -8.23 -13.11 -0.97
C ASP A 109 -6.88 -13.66 -0.49
N ARG A 110 -6.93 -14.54 0.52
CA ARG A 110 -5.73 -15.21 1.08
C ARG A 110 -5.15 -16.27 0.14
N GLU A 111 -5.96 -16.83 -0.77
CA GLU A 111 -5.50 -17.79 -1.77
C GLU A 111 -4.82 -17.07 -2.94
N ASN A 112 -5.14 -15.78 -3.15
CA ASN A 112 -4.53 -14.92 -4.14
C ASN A 112 -4.11 -13.54 -3.59
N PRO A 113 -3.03 -13.48 -2.77
CA PRO A 113 -2.54 -12.21 -2.20
C PRO A 113 -2.18 -11.18 -3.27
N SER A 114 -1.69 -11.61 -4.44
CA SER A 114 -1.36 -10.72 -5.55
C SER A 114 -2.58 -9.95 -6.07
N PHE A 115 -3.74 -10.60 -6.13
CA PHE A 115 -5.00 -9.92 -6.50
C PHE A 115 -5.43 -8.93 -5.43
N THR A 116 -5.31 -9.28 -4.15
CA THR A 116 -5.59 -8.38 -3.03
C THR A 116 -4.69 -7.15 -3.07
N ILE A 117 -3.37 -7.33 -3.23
CA ILE A 117 -2.38 -6.25 -3.33
C ILE A 117 -2.69 -5.37 -4.55
N PHE A 118 -3.01 -5.98 -5.69
CA PHE A 118 -3.38 -5.24 -6.89
C PHE A 118 -4.60 -4.34 -6.64
N ASN A 119 -5.67 -4.86 -6.04
CA ASN A 119 -6.87 -4.09 -5.75
C ASN A 119 -6.62 -3.01 -4.68
N LEU A 120 -5.78 -3.29 -3.68
CA LEU A 120 -5.33 -2.32 -2.69
C LEU A 120 -4.60 -1.16 -3.36
N LEU A 121 -3.60 -1.44 -4.20
CA LEU A 121 -2.87 -0.42 -4.97
C LEU A 121 -3.81 0.37 -5.89
N SER A 122 -4.76 -0.32 -6.53
CA SER A 122 -5.79 0.31 -7.38
C SER A 122 -6.60 1.34 -6.62
N ARG A 123 -7.06 0.97 -5.42
CA ARG A 123 -7.91 1.81 -4.60
C ARG A 123 -7.14 2.95 -3.97
N LEU A 124 -5.93 2.70 -3.44
CA LEU A 124 -5.02 3.73 -2.96
C LEU A 124 -4.69 4.74 -4.06
N ARG A 125 -4.48 4.31 -5.31
CA ARG A 125 -4.27 5.21 -6.44
C ARG A 125 -5.45 6.12 -6.71
N SER A 126 -6.68 5.60 -6.56
CA SER A 126 -7.89 6.40 -6.72
C SER A 126 -8.07 7.41 -5.59
N GLU A 127 -7.81 7.02 -4.34
CA GLU A 127 -7.96 7.90 -3.17
C GLU A 127 -6.88 8.97 -3.09
N LEU A 128 -5.64 8.62 -3.46
CA LEU A 128 -4.48 9.51 -3.44
C LEU A 128 -4.28 10.25 -4.77
N ALA A 129 -5.12 10.01 -5.79
CA ALA A 129 -5.06 10.75 -7.03
C ALA A 129 -5.34 12.23 -6.73
N PRO A 130 -4.45 13.15 -7.13
CA PRO A 130 -4.61 14.55 -6.77
C PRO A 130 -5.87 15.15 -7.41
N LEU A 131 -6.59 15.93 -6.61
CA LEU A 131 -7.74 16.73 -7.05
C LEU A 131 -7.24 17.91 -7.92
N GLY A 132 -6.86 17.66 -9.18
CA GLY A 132 -6.50 18.74 -10.09
C GLY A 132 -5.82 18.31 -11.39
N ALA A 133 -6.17 18.98 -12.49
CA ALA A 133 -5.74 18.69 -13.87
C ALA A 133 -4.24 18.88 -14.18
N LEU A 134 -3.39 19.14 -13.18
CA LEU A 134 -1.97 19.50 -13.36
C LEU A 134 -0.99 18.52 -12.71
N SER A 135 -1.49 17.51 -12.01
CA SER A 135 -0.67 16.57 -11.26
C SER A 135 -0.94 15.16 -11.78
N VAL A 136 -0.06 14.71 -12.67
CA VAL A 136 0.03 13.29 -13.01
C VAL A 136 0.34 12.56 -11.70
N PRO A 137 -0.39 11.50 -11.31
CA PRO A 137 -0.03 10.74 -10.12
C PRO A 137 1.43 10.28 -10.27
N ASN A 138 2.31 10.73 -9.37
CA ASN A 138 3.71 10.34 -9.33
C ASN A 138 3.84 8.91 -8.76
N TRP A 139 3.23 7.95 -9.46
CA TRP A 139 3.32 6.54 -9.14
C TRP A 139 4.60 6.01 -9.77
N TYR A 140 5.69 6.16 -9.04
CA TYR A 140 6.98 5.59 -9.40
C TYR A 140 7.57 4.87 -8.19
N ILE A 141 8.45 3.91 -8.44
CA ILE A 141 9.32 3.34 -7.41
C ILE A 141 10.74 3.76 -7.71
N ARG A 142 11.44 4.28 -6.71
CA ARG A 142 12.86 4.65 -6.81
C ARG A 142 13.68 3.84 -5.83
N PHE A 143 14.70 3.17 -6.33
CA PHE A 143 15.57 2.30 -5.54
C PHE A 143 17.03 2.45 -6.00
N PRO A 144 18.01 2.22 -5.11
CA PRO A 144 19.41 2.18 -5.53
C PRO A 144 19.66 0.93 -6.39
N CYS A 145 20.45 1.07 -7.46
CA CYS A 145 20.90 -0.07 -8.23
C CYS A 145 21.67 -1.04 -7.31
N THR A 146 21.21 -2.29 -7.31
CA THR A 146 21.75 -3.40 -6.49
C THR A 146 22.93 -4.12 -7.14
N ILE A 147 23.46 -3.62 -8.26
CA ILE A 147 24.73 -4.10 -8.84
C ILE A 147 25.88 -3.64 -7.94
N PRO A 148 26.83 -4.52 -7.58
CA PRO A 148 28.02 -4.14 -6.82
C PRO A 148 28.68 -2.89 -7.40
N ASP A 149 29.04 -1.94 -6.54
CA ASP A 149 29.73 -0.69 -6.87
C ASP A 149 28.99 0.31 -7.79
N CYS A 150 27.74 0.04 -8.19
CA CYS A 150 26.94 0.99 -8.97
C CYS A 150 26.18 1.97 -8.06
N GLY A 151 25.21 1.47 -7.28
CA GLY A 151 24.38 2.28 -6.37
C GLY A 151 23.53 3.37 -7.04
N HIS A 152 23.61 3.54 -8.37
CA HIS A 152 22.92 4.58 -9.11
C HIS A 152 21.40 4.46 -8.96
N PRO A 153 20.65 5.55 -8.72
CA PRO A 153 19.20 5.47 -8.57
C PRO A 153 18.54 4.95 -9.84
N VAL A 154 17.65 3.98 -9.68
CA VAL A 154 16.78 3.45 -10.73
C VAL A 154 15.35 3.86 -10.41
N THR A 155 14.64 4.34 -11.43
CA THR A 155 13.23 4.71 -11.32
C THR A 155 12.40 3.79 -12.22
N LEU A 156 11.36 3.19 -11.65
CA LEU A 156 10.29 2.54 -12.39
C LEU A 156 9.09 3.49 -12.41
N ASP A 157 8.82 4.10 -13.56
CA ASP A 157 7.63 4.93 -13.76
C ASP A 157 6.41 4.05 -14.10
N ILE A 158 5.30 4.24 -13.38
CA ILE A 158 4.06 3.46 -13.53
C ILE A 158 3.00 4.35 -14.18
N GLU A 159 3.23 4.64 -15.46
CA GLU A 159 2.35 5.48 -16.26
C GLU A 159 1.05 4.76 -16.66
N GLN A 160 1.07 3.42 -16.69
CA GLN A 160 -0.09 2.65 -17.10
C GLN A 160 -1.21 2.77 -16.07
N ASP A 161 -2.45 2.85 -16.56
CA ASP A 161 -3.61 2.65 -15.72
C ASP A 161 -3.66 1.21 -15.18
N GLN A 162 -4.49 1.04 -14.17
CA GLN A 162 -4.62 -0.20 -13.42
C GLN A 162 -5.15 -1.36 -14.26
N THR A 163 -6.08 -1.10 -15.19
CA THR A 163 -6.63 -2.11 -16.11
C THR A 163 -5.53 -2.65 -17.03
N LYS A 164 -4.65 -1.79 -17.53
CA LYS A 164 -3.52 -2.16 -18.37
C LYS A 164 -2.47 -2.95 -17.59
N LEU A 165 -2.21 -2.60 -16.33
CA LEU A 165 -1.34 -3.38 -15.44
C LEU A 165 -1.89 -4.80 -15.21
N TRP A 166 -3.18 -4.94 -14.89
CA TRP A 166 -3.81 -6.25 -14.73
C TRP A 166 -3.72 -7.11 -16.00
N LYS A 167 -3.95 -6.49 -17.16
CA LYS A 167 -3.82 -7.18 -18.44
C LYS A 167 -2.39 -7.67 -18.68
N GLN A 168 -1.36 -6.87 -18.35
CA GLN A 168 0.02 -7.29 -18.46
C GLN A 168 0.34 -8.48 -17.55
N TYR A 169 -0.12 -8.44 -16.30
CA TYR A 169 0.00 -9.54 -15.34
C TYR A 169 -0.60 -10.85 -15.90
N ASN A 170 -1.85 -10.81 -16.37
CA ASN A 170 -2.52 -11.99 -16.96
C ASN A 170 -1.83 -12.55 -18.21
N HIS A 171 -1.06 -11.72 -18.92
CA HIS A 171 -0.29 -12.14 -20.09
C HIS A 171 1.19 -12.46 -19.76
N GLY A 172 1.57 -12.48 -18.48
CA GLY A 172 2.95 -12.75 -18.04
C GLY A 172 3.96 -11.70 -18.50
N LYS A 173 3.52 -10.49 -18.81
CA LYS A 173 4.39 -9.39 -19.25
C LYS A 173 4.86 -8.60 -18.04
N LEU A 174 6.17 -8.60 -17.77
CA LEU A 174 6.75 -7.89 -16.63
C LEU A 174 6.94 -6.39 -16.94
N LEU A 175 6.85 -5.56 -15.91
CA LEU A 175 7.32 -4.18 -15.94
C LEU A 175 8.85 -4.16 -15.90
N THR A 176 9.47 -3.13 -16.48
CA THR A 176 10.92 -3.04 -16.54
C THR A 176 11.44 -1.64 -16.21
N ALA A 177 12.54 -1.58 -15.45
CA ALA A 177 13.32 -0.36 -15.25
C ALA A 177 14.80 -0.68 -15.46
N SER A 178 15.54 0.20 -16.14
CA SER A 178 16.97 0.01 -16.41
C SER A 178 17.80 1.02 -15.66
N CYS A 179 18.93 0.58 -15.10
CA CYS A 179 19.89 1.49 -14.50
C CYS A 179 20.58 2.31 -15.61
N ALA A 180 20.58 3.63 -15.51
CA ALA A 180 21.21 4.51 -16.50
C ALA A 180 22.74 4.35 -16.55
N ASP A 181 23.36 3.88 -15.46
CA ASP A 181 24.81 3.74 -15.33
C ASP A 181 25.30 2.35 -15.80
N CYS A 182 24.98 1.29 -15.05
CA CYS A 182 25.45 -0.07 -15.37
C CYS A 182 24.60 -0.80 -16.42
N ARG A 183 23.45 -0.23 -16.83
CA ARG A 183 22.51 -0.79 -17.83
C ARG A 183 21.89 -2.15 -17.46
N SER A 184 21.96 -2.57 -16.20
CA SER A 184 21.21 -3.73 -15.72
C SER A 184 19.70 -3.45 -15.80
N THR A 185 18.91 -4.45 -16.17
CA THR A 185 17.45 -4.36 -16.26
C THR A 185 16.80 -5.06 -15.08
N TYR A 186 15.89 -4.38 -14.41
CA TYR A 186 15.07 -4.89 -13.33
C TYR A 186 13.68 -5.20 -13.86
N TYR A 187 13.11 -6.32 -13.42
CA TYR A 187 11.80 -6.80 -13.83
C TYR A 187 10.88 -6.85 -12.61
N PHE A 188 9.65 -6.36 -12.78
CA PHE A 188 8.65 -6.29 -11.73
C PHE A 188 7.34 -6.91 -12.17
N ASP A 189 6.64 -7.49 -11.21
CA ASP A 189 5.30 -8.03 -11.37
C ASP A 189 4.30 -6.86 -11.55
N PRO A 190 3.49 -6.79 -12.62
CA PRO A 190 2.61 -5.65 -12.85
C PRO A 190 1.45 -5.53 -11.87
N ALA A 191 1.04 -6.63 -11.22
CA ALA A 191 -0.09 -6.64 -10.30
C ALA A 191 0.33 -6.09 -8.92
N THR A 192 1.49 -6.51 -8.44
CA THR A 192 1.97 -6.19 -7.09
C THR A 192 3.05 -5.11 -7.07
N ILE A 193 3.67 -4.84 -8.24
CA ILE A 193 4.91 -4.07 -8.39
C ILE A 193 6.08 -4.68 -7.58
N GLY A 194 5.99 -5.97 -7.24
CA GLY A 194 7.04 -6.71 -6.59
C GLY A 194 8.21 -6.97 -7.54
N PHE A 195 9.44 -6.91 -7.00
CA PHE A 195 10.64 -7.30 -7.76
C PHE A 195 10.59 -8.80 -8.09
N VAL A 196 10.78 -9.15 -9.35
CA VAL A 196 10.81 -10.54 -9.83
C VAL A 196 12.24 -11.00 -10.04
N ARG A 197 13.01 -10.25 -10.84
CA ARG A 197 14.37 -10.61 -11.22
C ARG A 197 15.13 -9.42 -11.77
N ARG A 198 16.45 -9.57 -11.87
CA ARG A 198 17.37 -8.63 -12.52
C ARG A 198 18.14 -9.37 -13.60
N GLU A 199 18.32 -8.75 -14.75
CA GLU A 199 19.26 -9.20 -15.77
C GLU A 199 20.44 -8.24 -15.83
N GLU A 200 21.63 -8.81 -15.71
CA GLU A 200 22.89 -8.11 -15.95
C GLU A 200 23.14 -8.12 -17.45
N ARG A 201 23.68 -7.02 -17.97
CA ARG A 201 24.07 -7.02 -19.38
C ARG A 201 25.19 -8.06 -19.56
N PRO A 202 25.09 -9.01 -20.51
CA PRO A 202 26.23 -9.83 -20.85
C PRO A 202 27.38 -8.91 -21.27
N GLN A 203 28.58 -9.18 -20.75
CA GLN A 203 29.82 -8.48 -21.10
C GLN A 203 30.10 -8.58 -22.59
#